data_AF-A0AAJ1W1C4-F1
#
_entry.id   AF-A0AAJ1W1C4-F1
#
_cell.length_a   1.000
_cell.length_b   1.000
_cell.length_c   1.000
_cell.angle_alpha   90.00
_cell.angle_beta   90.00
_cell.angle_gamma   90.00
#
_symmetry.space_group_name_H-M   'P 1'
#
loop_
_entity.id
_entity.type
_entity.pdbx_description
1 polymer ?
#
loop_
_entity_poly.entity_id
_entity_poly.type
_entity_poly.pdbx_seq_one_letter_code
_entity_poly.pdbx_strand_id
1 'polypeptide(L)'
;MLGVHHAAICTADVGRSLRFWRDGLGLTELFDHTFTGDWPELFGAKTDQLRSIFLGDPQAPDGGIVELVELSGADEEPREYSGPRHGFFLLSLQREVAATLSTLADLGFTDGVRQITVPAPKGKTVPMAVITAPDGVLVELIGPAA
;
A
#
# COMPACT_ATOMS: atom_id res chain seq x y z
N MET A 1 5.80 -4.67 22.61
CA MET A 1 4.91 -3.56 22.20
C MET A 1 3.61 -4.19 21.74
N LEU A 2 2.45 -3.69 22.19
CA LEU A 2 1.14 -4.21 21.78
C LEU A 2 0.60 -3.29 20.67
N GLY A 3 0.83 -3.65 19.41
CA GLY A 3 0.41 -2.86 18.26
C GLY A 3 0.55 -3.65 16.96
N VAL A 4 -0.17 -3.22 15.91
CA VAL A 4 0.04 -3.75 14.57
C VAL A 4 1.42 -3.29 14.09
N HIS A 5 2.30 -4.23 13.76
CA HIS A 5 3.67 -3.91 13.35
C HIS A 5 3.72 -3.37 11.91
N HIS A 6 3.02 -4.03 10.99
CA HIS A 6 3.03 -3.72 9.56
C HIS A 6 1.82 -4.38 8.88
N ALA A 7 1.52 -3.94 7.66
CA ALA A 7 0.66 -4.65 6.72
C ALA A 7 1.52 -5.15 5.55
N ALA A 8 1.51 -6.46 5.32
CA ALA A 8 2.31 -7.10 4.27
C ALA A 8 1.49 -7.30 2.99
N ILE A 9 2.13 -7.04 1.86
CA ILE A 9 1.59 -7.21 0.51
C ILE A 9 2.54 -8.13 -0.24
N CYS A 10 2.07 -9.32 -0.61
CA CYS A 10 2.81 -10.16 -1.54
C CYS A 10 2.78 -9.51 -2.92
N THR A 11 3.96 -9.23 -3.50
CA THR A 11 4.07 -8.46 -4.73
C THR A 11 4.60 -9.28 -5.89
N ALA A 12 3.96 -9.14 -7.05
CA ALA A 12 4.37 -9.83 -8.28
C ALA A 12 5.52 -9.10 -9.01
N ASP A 13 5.63 -7.77 -8.84
CA ASP A 13 6.69 -6.94 -9.43
C ASP A 13 7.12 -5.87 -8.42
N VAL A 14 8.23 -6.14 -7.73
CA VAL A 14 8.84 -5.22 -6.75
C VAL A 14 9.15 -3.86 -7.37
N GLY A 15 9.63 -3.82 -8.62
CA GLY A 15 9.99 -2.57 -9.29
C GLY A 15 8.77 -1.69 -9.56
N ARG A 16 7.67 -2.29 -10.02
CA ARG A 16 6.38 -1.59 -10.20
C ARG A 16 5.81 -1.14 -8.87
N SER A 17 5.87 -1.97 -7.83
CA SER A 17 5.38 -1.64 -6.49
C SER A 17 6.18 -0.53 -5.83
N LEU A 18 7.51 -0.51 -5.94
CA LEU A 18 8.33 0.59 -5.45
C LEU A 18 7.98 1.92 -6.13
N ARG A 19 7.75 1.92 -7.46
CA ARG A 19 7.28 3.14 -8.15
C ARG A 19 5.95 3.65 -7.59
N PHE A 20 5.03 2.76 -7.25
CA PHE A 20 3.75 3.16 -6.67
C PHE A 20 3.90 3.68 -5.23
N TRP A 21 4.48 2.88 -4.34
CA TRP A 21 4.51 3.17 -2.90
C TRP A 21 5.57 4.20 -2.50
N ARG A 22 6.77 4.13 -3.09
CA ARG A 22 7.86 5.05 -2.79
C ARG A 22 7.74 6.31 -3.64
N ASP A 23 7.76 6.15 -4.96
CA ASP A 23 7.86 7.30 -5.87
C ASP A 23 6.51 8.04 -6.01
N GLY A 24 5.38 7.31 -5.94
CA GLY A 24 4.03 7.86 -6.05
C GLY A 24 3.43 8.36 -4.73
N LEU A 25 3.50 7.53 -3.67
CA LEU A 25 2.91 7.86 -2.36
C LEU A 25 3.90 8.50 -1.37
N GLY A 26 5.17 8.61 -1.75
CA GLY A 26 6.21 9.30 -0.98
C GLY A 26 6.67 8.55 0.27
N LEU A 27 6.45 7.23 0.36
CA LEU A 27 7.06 6.43 1.44
C LEU A 27 8.57 6.28 1.19
N THR A 28 9.32 5.96 2.24
CA THR A 28 10.75 5.70 2.18
C THR A 28 11.03 4.23 2.44
N GLU A 29 12.00 3.67 1.73
CA GLU A 29 12.54 2.34 2.04
C GLU A 29 13.31 2.38 3.36
N LEU A 30 12.80 1.68 4.35
CA LEU A 30 13.39 1.57 5.69
C LEU A 30 14.25 0.30 5.82
N PHE A 31 13.96 -0.71 5.01
CA PHE A 31 14.57 -2.03 5.05
C PHE A 31 14.37 -2.73 3.71
N ASP A 32 15.37 -3.45 3.21
CA ASP A 32 15.28 -4.37 2.06
C ASP A 32 16.25 -5.53 2.31
N HIS A 33 15.71 -6.74 2.48
CA HIS A 33 16.53 -7.91 2.76
C HIS A 33 15.89 -9.21 2.27
N THR A 34 16.74 -10.15 1.84
CA THR A 34 16.33 -11.51 1.54
C THR A 34 16.66 -12.43 2.71
N PHE A 35 15.63 -13.08 3.25
CA PHE A 35 15.75 -14.04 4.34
C PHE A 35 15.59 -15.47 3.82
N THR A 36 16.41 -16.36 4.38
CA THR A 36 16.21 -17.81 4.26
C THR A 36 15.50 -18.32 5.52
N GLY A 37 14.40 -19.06 5.36
CA GLY A 37 13.62 -19.58 6.47
C GLY A 37 12.60 -20.64 6.05
N ASP A 38 11.92 -21.24 7.03
CA ASP A 38 10.87 -22.22 6.78
C ASP A 38 9.54 -21.56 6.38
N TRP A 39 9.58 -20.78 5.30
CA TRP A 39 8.40 -20.15 4.71
C TRP A 39 7.38 -21.14 4.14
N PRO A 40 7.76 -22.36 3.68
CA PRO A 40 6.79 -23.38 3.35
C PRO A 40 5.91 -23.74 4.55
N GLU A 41 6.48 -23.91 5.75
CA GLU A 41 5.68 -24.16 6.95
C GLU A 41 4.88 -22.92 7.38
N LEU A 42 5.52 -21.73 7.40
CA LEU A 42 4.89 -20.53 7.95
C LEU A 42 3.77 -19.96 7.06
N PHE A 43 3.98 -19.94 5.74
CA PHE A 43 3.10 -19.26 4.78
C PHE A 43 2.52 -20.20 3.72
N GLY A 44 2.89 -21.49 3.70
CA GLY A 44 2.56 -22.38 2.58
C GLY A 44 3.33 -22.01 1.31
N ALA A 45 4.45 -21.31 1.42
CA ALA A 45 5.25 -20.87 0.28
C ALA A 45 5.89 -22.05 -0.46
N LYS A 46 6.21 -21.86 -1.75
CA LYS A 46 6.90 -22.86 -2.59
C LYS A 46 8.43 -22.74 -2.52
N THR A 47 8.94 -21.88 -1.64
CA THR A 47 10.36 -21.52 -1.51
C THR A 47 10.72 -21.23 -0.06
N ASP A 48 11.99 -21.40 0.29
CA ASP A 48 12.59 -21.02 1.56
C ASP A 48 13.25 -19.64 1.54
N GLN A 49 13.15 -18.90 0.41
CA GLN A 49 13.68 -17.55 0.25
C GLN A 49 12.54 -16.54 0.17
N LEU A 50 12.64 -15.45 0.93
CA LEU A 50 11.67 -14.35 0.95
C LEU A 50 12.44 -13.03 0.93
N ARG A 51 12.14 -12.14 -0.01
CA ARG A 51 12.63 -10.74 0.05
C ARG A 51 11.56 -9.85 0.66
N SER A 52 11.93 -9.12 1.70
CA SER A 52 11.06 -8.24 2.48
C SER A 52 11.57 -6.81 2.37
N ILE A 53 10.68 -5.90 1.98
CA ILE A 53 10.98 -4.48 1.81
C ILE A 53 10.00 -3.65 2.65
N PHE A 54 10.49 -2.95 3.66
CA PHE A 54 9.63 -2.11 4.50
C PHE A 54 9.62 -0.68 3.98
N LEU A 55 8.41 -0.15 3.80
CA LEU A 55 8.15 1.21 3.37
C LEU A 55 7.39 1.96 4.47
N GLY A 56 7.87 3.14 4.83
CA GLY A 56 7.25 3.96 5.88
C GLY A 56 7.80 5.39 5.89
N ASP A 57 7.55 6.10 6.99
CA ASP A 57 8.11 7.43 7.24
C ASP A 57 9.24 7.32 8.28
N PRO A 58 10.51 7.62 7.92
CA PRO A 58 11.63 7.54 8.85
C PRO A 58 11.54 8.56 10.00
N GLN A 59 10.74 9.62 9.85
CA GLN A 59 10.47 10.61 10.90
C GLN A 59 9.34 10.18 11.84
N ALA A 60 8.57 9.15 11.47
CA ALA A 60 7.48 8.59 12.25
C ALA A 60 7.56 7.05 12.24
N PRO A 61 8.53 6.45 12.94
CA PRO A 61 8.75 5.00 12.92
C PRO A 61 7.55 4.18 13.44
N ASP A 62 6.69 4.78 14.26
CA ASP A 62 5.45 4.17 14.76
C ASP A 62 4.23 4.49 13.86
N GLY A 63 4.43 5.17 12.73
CA GLY A 63 3.38 5.62 11.80
C GLY A 63 2.77 4.52 10.92
N GLY A 64 3.21 3.27 11.12
CA GLY A 64 2.83 2.12 10.31
C GLY A 64 3.80 1.83 9.17
N ILE A 65 3.91 0.56 8.81
CA ILE A 65 4.80 0.06 7.77
C ILE A 65 3.97 -0.70 6.73
N VAL A 66 4.23 -0.42 5.46
CA VAL A 66 3.82 -1.27 4.34
C VAL A 66 5.00 -2.16 4.00
N GLU A 67 4.85 -3.47 4.15
CA GLU A 67 5.86 -4.43 3.73
C GLU A 67 5.51 -4.97 2.33
N LEU A 68 6.46 -4.88 1.40
CA LEU A 68 6.39 -5.62 0.14
C LEU A 68 7.15 -6.93 0.31
N VAL A 69 6.46 -8.03 0.02
CA VAL A 69 7.00 -9.39 0.13
C VAL A 69 7.11 -9.99 -1.26
N GLU A 70 8.32 -10.29 -1.71
CA GLU A 70 8.57 -11.05 -2.92
C GLU A 70 8.85 -12.51 -2.55
N LEU A 71 7.90 -13.39 -2.91
CA LEU A 71 7.94 -14.82 -2.70
C LEU A 71 7.85 -15.54 -4.06
N SER A 72 8.93 -16.23 -4.45
CA SER A 72 8.95 -16.96 -5.71
C SER A 72 7.89 -18.05 -5.74
N GLY A 73 7.09 -18.07 -6.81
CA GLY A 73 6.02 -19.06 -7.00
C GLY A 73 4.75 -18.76 -6.20
N ALA A 74 4.59 -17.54 -5.67
CA ALA A 74 3.28 -17.03 -5.25
C ALA A 74 2.26 -17.16 -6.42
N ASP A 75 1.00 -17.37 -6.07
CA ASP A 75 -0.07 -17.53 -7.07
C ASP A 75 -0.40 -16.21 -7.76
N GLU A 76 -1.24 -16.27 -8.81
CA GLU A 76 -1.55 -15.12 -9.67
C GLU A 76 -2.09 -13.90 -8.92
N GLU A 77 -1.88 -12.72 -9.53
CA GLU A 77 -2.30 -11.42 -8.99
C GLU A 77 -3.79 -11.39 -8.61
N PRO A 78 -4.16 -10.67 -7.54
CA PRO A 78 -5.56 -10.57 -7.11
C PRO A 78 -6.48 -10.01 -8.20
N ARG A 79 -7.72 -10.49 -8.20
CA ARG A 79 -8.78 -9.99 -9.09
C ARG A 79 -9.03 -8.49 -8.83
N GLU A 80 -9.33 -7.78 -9.91
CA GLU A 80 -9.75 -6.37 -9.87
C GLU A 80 -10.82 -6.10 -8.79
N TYR A 81 -10.68 -4.95 -8.13
CA TYR A 81 -11.63 -4.51 -7.12
C TYR A 81 -13.01 -4.29 -7.75
N SER A 82 -14.00 -5.08 -7.33
CA SER A 82 -15.38 -5.01 -7.84
C SER A 82 -16.38 -4.41 -6.85
N GLY A 83 -15.90 -3.93 -5.69
CA GLY A 83 -16.74 -3.41 -4.60
C GLY A 83 -16.39 -3.98 -3.22
N PRO A 84 -16.99 -3.47 -2.13
CA PRO A 84 -16.72 -3.92 -0.77
C PRO A 84 -17.04 -5.40 -0.58
N ARG A 85 -16.16 -6.11 0.13
CA ARG A 85 -16.31 -7.54 0.49
C ARG A 85 -15.93 -7.73 1.95
N HIS A 86 -16.45 -8.78 2.59
CA HIS A 86 -16.00 -9.15 3.93
C HIS A 86 -14.52 -9.57 3.89
N GLY A 87 -13.69 -9.00 4.77
CA GLY A 87 -12.25 -9.28 4.84
C GLY A 87 -11.41 -8.01 4.96
N PHE A 88 -10.12 -8.11 4.60
CA PHE A 88 -9.24 -6.95 4.49
C PHE A 88 -9.79 -5.97 3.44
N PHE A 89 -10.02 -4.71 3.85
CA PHE A 89 -10.75 -3.75 3.02
C PHE A 89 -9.84 -2.79 2.25
N LEU A 90 -8.94 -2.09 2.94
CA LEU A 90 -8.04 -1.08 2.35
C LEU A 90 -6.86 -0.73 3.27
N LEU A 91 -5.86 -0.05 2.72
CA LEU A 91 -4.85 0.72 3.45
C LEU A 91 -5.16 2.22 3.32
N SER A 92 -5.11 2.97 4.43
CA SER A 92 -5.46 4.40 4.45
C SER A 92 -4.25 5.26 4.79
N LEU A 93 -4.04 6.33 4.02
CA LEU A 93 -2.93 7.26 4.18
C LEU A 93 -3.44 8.71 4.20
N GLN A 94 -2.86 9.51 5.10
CA GLN A 94 -3.05 10.96 5.06
C GLN A 94 -2.10 11.59 4.03
N ARG A 95 -2.66 12.23 3.00
CA ARG A 95 -1.92 12.82 1.87
C ARG A 95 -2.68 13.97 1.24
N GLU A 96 -1.95 14.91 0.65
CA GLU A 96 -2.54 15.92 -0.25
C GLU A 96 -3.11 15.22 -1.49
N VAL A 97 -4.43 15.00 -1.51
CA VAL A 97 -5.10 14.12 -2.48
C VAL A 97 -4.82 14.52 -3.92
N ALA A 98 -5.05 15.78 -4.29
CA ALA A 98 -4.89 16.24 -5.67
C ALA A 98 -3.44 16.13 -6.16
N ALA A 99 -2.47 16.54 -5.32
CA ALA A 99 -1.05 16.45 -5.66
C ALA A 99 -0.59 14.99 -5.81
N THR A 100 -1.01 14.13 -4.88
CA THR A 100 -0.65 12.70 -4.87
C THR A 100 -1.21 11.99 -6.10
N LEU A 101 -2.48 12.25 -6.45
CA LEU A 101 -3.10 11.68 -7.65
C LEU A 101 -2.43 12.18 -8.93
N SER A 102 -1.98 13.43 -8.99
CA SER A 102 -1.19 13.94 -10.12
C SER A 102 0.13 13.18 -10.27
N THR A 103 0.89 13.03 -9.18
CA THR A 103 2.16 12.27 -9.20
C THR A 103 1.94 10.82 -9.64
N LEU A 104 0.91 10.15 -9.12
CA LEU A 104 0.58 8.78 -9.50
C LEU A 104 0.19 8.68 -10.98
N ALA A 105 -0.58 9.63 -11.50
CA ALA A 105 -0.94 9.67 -12.91
C ALA A 105 0.28 9.85 -13.83
N ASP A 106 1.23 10.72 -13.45
CA ASP A 106 2.49 10.92 -14.20
C ASP A 106 3.36 9.64 -14.24
N LEU A 107 3.25 8.80 -13.20
CA LEU A 107 3.89 7.48 -13.13
C LEU A 107 3.08 6.36 -13.81
N GLY A 108 1.90 6.67 -14.36
CA GLY A 108 1.02 5.74 -15.07
C GLY A 108 0.06 4.94 -14.17
N PHE A 109 -0.10 5.31 -12.90
CA PHE A 109 -1.02 4.66 -11.96
C PHE A 109 -2.36 5.40 -11.91
N THR A 110 -3.27 5.02 -12.80
CA THR A 110 -4.62 5.63 -12.88
C THR A 110 -5.75 4.65 -12.54
N ASP A 111 -5.41 3.42 -12.17
CA ASP A 111 -6.36 2.32 -12.06
C ASP A 111 -7.30 2.46 -10.85
N GLY A 112 -8.60 2.44 -11.14
CA GLY A 112 -9.64 2.47 -10.11
C GLY A 112 -9.74 3.78 -9.32
N VAL A 113 -9.15 4.88 -9.82
CA VAL A 113 -9.21 6.19 -9.16
C VAL A 113 -10.66 6.67 -9.01
N ARG A 114 -11.08 6.95 -7.77
CA ARG A 114 -12.38 7.54 -7.45
C ARG A 114 -12.18 8.59 -6.36
N GLN A 115 -12.90 9.71 -6.45
CA GLN A 115 -12.72 10.85 -5.55
C GLN A 115 -14.06 11.33 -5.02
N ILE A 116 -14.08 11.78 -3.77
CA ILE A 116 -15.22 12.42 -3.13
C ILE A 116 -14.75 13.55 -2.22
N THR A 117 -15.70 14.40 -1.82
CA THR A 117 -15.50 15.38 -0.75
C THR A 117 -16.47 15.07 0.39
N VAL A 118 -15.95 14.89 1.60
CA VAL A 118 -16.75 14.57 2.78
C VAL A 118 -16.92 15.80 3.67
N PRO A 119 -18.14 16.14 4.10
CA PRO A 119 -18.35 17.18 5.11
C PRO A 119 -17.67 16.85 6.43
N ALA A 120 -16.98 17.81 7.02
CA ALA A 120 -16.33 17.71 8.32
C ALA A 120 -16.91 18.74 9.31
N PRO A 121 -16.68 18.59 10.64
CA PRO A 121 -17.16 19.54 11.63
C PRO A 121 -16.73 20.99 11.32
N LYS A 122 -17.53 21.95 11.80
CA LYS A 122 -17.33 23.40 11.59
C LYS A 122 -17.44 23.86 10.13
N GLY A 123 -18.20 23.14 9.30
CA GLY A 123 -18.45 23.51 7.91
C GLY A 123 -17.27 23.29 6.97
N LYS A 124 -16.24 22.56 7.43
CA LYS A 124 -15.09 22.18 6.63
C LYS A 124 -15.39 21.03 5.68
N THR A 125 -14.49 20.80 4.76
CA THR A 125 -14.55 19.63 3.86
C THR A 125 -13.22 18.88 3.81
N VAL A 126 -13.29 17.56 3.67
CA VAL A 126 -12.13 16.68 3.54
C VAL A 126 -12.17 16.03 2.15
N PRO A 127 -11.19 16.30 1.27
CA PRO A 127 -11.08 15.55 0.03
C PRO A 127 -10.61 14.13 0.35
N MET A 128 -11.23 13.14 -0.30
CA MET A 128 -10.85 11.74 -0.18
C MET A 128 -10.77 11.11 -1.56
N ALA A 129 -9.87 10.15 -1.71
CA ALA A 129 -9.77 9.36 -2.92
C ALA A 129 -9.47 7.90 -2.60
N VAL A 130 -9.75 7.04 -3.55
CA VAL A 130 -9.19 5.69 -3.59
C VAL A 130 -8.47 5.46 -4.91
N ILE A 131 -7.42 4.65 -4.87
CA ILE A 131 -6.63 4.18 -6.01
C ILE A 131 -6.26 2.70 -5.78
N THR A 132 -6.04 1.95 -6.86
CA THR A 132 -5.62 0.54 -6.78
C THR A 132 -4.10 0.44 -6.90
N ALA A 133 -3.44 -0.17 -5.92
CA ALA A 133 -2.03 -0.49 -5.99
C ALA A 133 -1.77 -1.63 -7.01
N PRO A 134 -0.51 -1.84 -7.45
CA PRO A 134 -0.16 -2.87 -8.44
C PRO A 134 -0.71 -4.26 -8.14
N ASP A 135 -0.67 -4.68 -6.87
CA ASP A 135 -1.13 -6.00 -6.41
C ASP A 135 -2.61 -5.99 -5.95
N GLY A 136 -3.43 -5.10 -6.48
CA GLY A 136 -4.89 -5.09 -6.26
C GLY A 136 -5.36 -4.51 -4.91
N VAL A 137 -4.44 -4.04 -4.06
CA VAL A 137 -4.78 -3.41 -2.77
C VAL A 137 -5.46 -2.07 -3.01
N LEU A 138 -6.64 -1.87 -2.41
CA LEU A 138 -7.31 -0.58 -2.41
C LEU A 138 -6.62 0.36 -1.42
N VAL A 139 -6.18 1.52 -1.90
CA VAL A 139 -5.51 2.54 -1.11
C VAL A 139 -6.39 3.77 -1.00
N GLU A 140 -6.75 4.15 0.22
CA GLU A 140 -7.48 5.36 0.53
C GLU A 140 -6.52 6.51 0.84
N LEU A 141 -6.79 7.66 0.23
CA LEU A 141 -6.11 8.92 0.50
C LEU A 141 -7.08 9.85 1.22
N ILE A 142 -6.65 10.38 2.36
CA ILE A 142 -7.40 11.36 3.15
C ILE A 142 -6.61 12.66 3.18
N GLY A 143 -7.17 13.72 2.61
CA GLY A 143 -6.56 15.05 2.62
C GLY A 143 -6.82 15.83 3.91
N PRO A 144 -6.15 16.99 4.06
CA PRO A 144 -6.43 17.89 5.17
C PRO A 144 -7.84 18.48 5.07
N ALA A 145 -8.43 18.83 6.21
CA ALA A 145 -9.71 19.52 6.25
C ALA A 145 -9.54 21.00 5.85
N ALA A 146 -10.12 21.39 4.71
CA ALA A 146 -10.21 22.76 4.23
C ALA A 146 -11.41 23.48 4.86
#